data_AF-A0A847CBG4-F1
#
_entry.id   AF-A0A847CBG4-F1
#
_cell.length_a   1.000
_cell.length_b   1.000
_cell.length_c   1.000
_cell.angle_alpha   90.00
_cell.angle_beta   90.00
_cell.angle_gamma   90.00
#
_symmetry.space_group_name_H-M   'P 1'
#
loop_
_entity.id
_entity.type
_entity.pdbx_description
1 polymer ?
#
loop_
_entity_poly.entity_id
_entity_poly.type
_entity_poly.pdbx_seq_one_letter_code
_entity_poly.pdbx_strand_id
1 'polypeptide(L)'
;ESDDENDEAAIAEEMRLAREMAENLGIDYDKYVDKHNVIEQANSENYINVNNYSQYTYNQKAEQNHAVAIIGWDDNYSASNFLENHQPPADGAWIIRNSWGSQYGNKGYFYLSYYDKTICLPESFDFVVSNIDNHTSLVDIMGYDYMQASAISSVQVKDKAKMANIFNIENDSVISYISMMTTGLDTNVIAEVYLLNKNAKSPVDGKLLDIVSKDYQFGGYHRIALNYNYVIPAGSKISVVQSQCTETTEGWQYDVSYTVGTNQKYQEAQNIFETNPNFQVRSWTEGKIGKNESFIFIDGKWVDWSSVIEQLKTESLAATYLSYDNLNMKLYAYPKDEIEQIHKLQKPESFNGVKARVCDECGYTLIQQK
;
A
#
# COMPACT_ATOMS: atom_id res chain seq x y z
N GLU A 1 16.33 34.53 6.25
CA GLU A 1 15.08 34.94 6.92
C GLU A 1 13.88 35.02 5.96
N SER A 2 14.02 34.89 4.63
CA SER A 2 12.88 34.92 3.68
C SER A 2 12.52 33.56 3.05
N ASP A 3 13.29 32.50 3.31
CA ASP A 3 13.06 31.18 2.70
C ASP A 3 12.25 30.26 3.64
N ASP A 4 12.34 30.44 4.97
CA ASP A 4 11.66 29.60 5.97
C ASP A 4 10.13 29.83 6.03
N GLU A 5 9.64 31.06 5.78
CA GLU A 5 8.19 31.35 5.79
C GLU A 5 7.44 30.71 4.61
N ASN A 6 8.12 30.50 3.47
CA ASN A 6 7.54 29.81 2.31
C ASN A 6 7.40 28.30 2.54
N ASP A 7 8.29 27.69 3.33
CA ASP A 7 8.23 26.26 3.66
C ASP A 7 7.12 25.95 4.68
N GLU A 8 6.86 26.86 5.64
CA GLU A 8 5.79 26.67 6.65
C GLU A 8 4.38 26.70 6.04
N ALA A 9 4.14 27.59 5.07
CA ALA A 9 2.87 27.65 4.35
C ALA A 9 2.69 26.43 3.42
N ALA A 10 3.76 25.91 2.84
CA ALA A 10 3.72 24.74 1.96
C ALA A 10 3.37 23.46 2.74
N ILE A 11 3.98 23.24 3.91
CA ILE A 11 3.67 22.08 4.78
C ILE A 11 2.22 22.14 5.26
N ALA A 12 1.77 23.32 5.72
CA ALA A 12 0.38 23.51 6.13
C ALA A 12 -0.61 23.23 4.99
N GLU A 13 -0.25 23.62 3.75
CA GLU A 13 -1.06 23.34 2.56
C GLU A 13 -1.06 21.84 2.19
N GLU A 14 0.07 21.14 2.24
CA GLU A 14 0.12 19.69 2.03
C GLU A 14 -0.73 18.93 3.04
N MET A 15 -0.70 19.35 4.30
CA MET A 15 -1.51 18.80 5.38
C MET A 15 -3.00 19.10 5.22
N ARG A 16 -3.35 20.31 4.74
CA ARG A 16 -4.72 20.70 4.38
C ARG A 16 -5.23 19.91 3.17
N LEU A 17 -4.38 19.64 2.20
CA LEU A 17 -4.70 18.77 1.07
C LEU A 17 -4.93 17.32 1.55
N ALA A 18 -4.04 16.75 2.37
CA ALA A 18 -4.22 15.43 2.98
C ALA A 18 -5.55 15.32 3.77
N ARG A 19 -5.99 16.43 4.40
CA ARG A 19 -7.30 16.55 5.05
C ARG A 19 -8.47 16.52 4.06
N GLU A 20 -8.46 17.38 3.05
CA GLU A 20 -9.51 17.43 2.02
C GLU A 20 -9.66 16.08 1.31
N MET A 21 -8.55 15.34 1.17
CA MET A 21 -8.52 13.99 0.62
C MET A 21 -9.24 12.97 1.50
N ALA A 22 -9.03 13.04 2.82
CA ALA A 22 -9.75 12.18 3.75
C ALA A 22 -11.26 12.47 3.74
N GLU A 23 -11.65 13.74 3.74
CA GLU A 23 -13.06 14.16 3.64
C GLU A 23 -13.72 13.72 2.31
N ASN A 24 -13.04 13.90 1.17
CA ASN A 24 -13.56 13.58 -0.17
C ASN A 24 -13.72 12.07 -0.44
N LEU A 25 -12.95 11.22 0.25
CA LEU A 25 -13.11 9.76 0.20
C LEU A 25 -14.34 9.26 0.99
N GLY A 26 -15.17 10.16 1.53
CA GLY A 26 -16.32 9.80 2.36
C GLY A 26 -15.90 9.21 3.71
N ILE A 27 -14.68 9.52 4.17
CA ILE A 27 -14.17 9.10 5.47
C ILE A 27 -14.85 9.97 6.52
N ASP A 28 -15.97 9.47 7.01
CA ASP A 28 -16.64 9.96 8.22
C ASP A 28 -15.73 9.67 9.42
N TYR A 29 -14.90 10.65 9.80
CA TYR A 29 -13.98 10.58 10.94
C TYR A 29 -14.72 10.22 12.25
N ASP A 30 -16.02 10.53 12.36
CA ASP A 30 -16.85 10.20 13.52
C ASP A 30 -17.38 8.75 13.51
N LYS A 31 -17.32 8.03 12.38
CA LYS A 31 -17.82 6.63 12.27
C LYS A 31 -16.75 5.55 12.22
N TYR A 32 -15.48 5.89 11.99
CA TYR A 32 -14.42 4.90 11.76
C TYR A 32 -13.22 5.15 12.69
N VAL A 33 -13.37 4.72 13.94
CA VAL A 33 -12.47 4.93 15.10
C VAL A 33 -11.09 4.26 14.98
N ASP A 34 -10.67 3.80 13.80
CA ASP A 34 -9.46 2.95 13.66
C ASP A 34 -8.51 3.33 12.51
N LYS A 35 -8.60 4.54 11.94
CA LYS A 35 -7.59 5.02 10.98
C LYS A 35 -6.49 5.78 11.72
N HIS A 36 -5.27 5.24 11.69
CA HIS A 36 -4.11 5.77 12.39
C HIS A 36 -3.12 6.34 11.37
N ASN A 37 -3.00 7.66 11.26
CA ASN A 37 -1.87 8.26 10.52
C ASN A 37 -0.68 8.32 11.48
N VAL A 38 0.39 7.56 11.22
CA VAL A 38 1.59 7.48 12.05
C VAL A 38 2.54 8.65 11.77
N ILE A 39 2.87 9.46 12.77
CA ILE A 39 3.93 10.50 12.69
C ILE A 39 5.07 10.13 13.61
N GLU A 40 6.35 10.19 13.20
CA GLU A 40 7.51 10.11 14.10
C GLU A 40 7.88 11.48 14.73
N GLN A 41 8.00 11.62 16.07
CA GLN A 41 8.24 12.91 16.77
C GLN A 41 9.44 12.91 17.72
N ALA A 42 10.06 14.08 18.00
CA ALA A 42 11.14 14.21 18.99
C ALA A 42 10.62 14.26 20.45
N ASN A 43 11.38 13.70 21.40
CA ASN A 43 11.04 13.71 22.83
C ASN A 43 11.87 14.79 23.54
N SER A 44 11.25 15.86 24.05
CA SER A 44 11.76 16.62 25.20
C SER A 44 10.77 17.69 25.66
N GLU A 45 10.88 18.08 26.93
CA GLU A 45 10.08 19.08 27.67
C GLU A 45 9.96 20.48 27.01
N ASN A 46 10.60 20.72 25.86
CA ASN A 46 10.74 22.02 25.21
C ASN A 46 9.70 22.34 24.12
N TYR A 47 8.93 21.35 23.64
CA TYR A 47 8.00 21.54 22.51
C TYR A 47 6.52 21.39 22.87
N ILE A 48 6.22 21.01 24.12
CA ILE A 48 4.84 20.75 24.58
C ILE A 48 4.44 21.74 25.67
N ASN A 49 3.27 22.37 25.50
CA ASN A 49 2.59 23.02 26.60
C ASN A 49 1.84 21.95 27.42
N VAL A 50 2.38 21.59 28.59
CA VAL A 50 1.82 20.53 29.45
C VAL A 50 0.48 20.88 30.10
N ASN A 51 0.10 22.15 30.15
CA ASN A 51 -1.19 22.56 30.71
C ASN A 51 -2.35 22.23 29.74
N ASN A 52 -2.10 22.41 28.45
CA ASN A 52 -3.09 22.20 27.39
C ASN A 52 -2.84 20.91 26.59
N TYR A 53 -1.71 20.26 26.84
CA TYR A 53 -1.17 19.16 26.04
C TYR A 53 -1.17 19.50 24.55
N SER A 54 -0.51 20.59 24.21
CA SER A 54 -0.40 21.11 22.85
C SER A 54 1.06 21.13 22.46
N GLN A 55 1.42 20.41 21.40
CA GLN A 55 2.77 20.25 20.93
C GLN A 55 2.98 20.99 19.61
N TYR A 56 4.10 21.71 19.54
CA TYR A 56 4.58 22.32 18.31
C TYR A 56 6.11 22.25 18.27
N THR A 57 6.62 21.37 17.40
CA THR A 57 8.06 21.23 17.16
C THR A 57 8.49 22.23 16.08
N TYR A 58 8.87 23.43 16.52
CA TYR A 58 9.27 24.55 15.65
C TYR A 58 10.69 24.43 15.07
N ASN A 59 11.48 23.45 15.54
CA ASN A 59 12.84 23.21 15.05
C ASN A 59 12.84 22.08 14.01
N GLN A 60 13.06 22.43 12.74
CA GLN A 60 13.13 21.48 11.63
C GLN A 60 14.29 20.46 11.74
N LYS A 61 15.30 20.75 12.56
CA LYS A 61 16.44 19.84 12.83
C LYS A 61 16.17 18.88 13.98
N ALA A 62 14.99 18.91 14.59
CA ALA A 62 14.65 17.97 15.64
C ALA A 62 14.51 16.56 15.04
N GLU A 63 15.15 15.58 15.67
CA GLU A 63 15.12 14.19 15.23
C GLU A 63 13.78 13.54 15.59
N GLN A 64 13.13 12.94 14.60
CA GLN A 64 11.95 12.13 14.77
C GLN A 64 12.24 10.86 15.58
N ASN A 65 11.35 10.49 16.51
CA ASN A 65 11.52 9.31 17.38
C ASN A 65 10.24 8.61 17.87
N HIS A 66 9.05 9.08 17.49
CA HIS A 66 7.80 8.56 18.06
C HIS A 66 6.59 8.61 17.13
N ALA A 67 6.06 7.44 16.79
CA ALA A 67 4.86 7.16 15.99
C ALA A 67 3.52 7.46 16.73
N VAL A 68 2.66 8.33 16.20
CA VAL A 68 1.33 8.66 16.80
C VAL A 68 0.19 8.63 15.80
N ALA A 69 -1.07 8.45 16.20
CA ALA A 69 -2.22 8.42 15.30
C ALA A 69 -3.03 9.72 15.27
N ILE A 70 -3.25 10.30 14.08
CA ILE A 70 -4.19 11.41 13.89
C ILE A 70 -5.62 10.88 13.86
N ILE A 71 -6.49 11.38 14.74
CA ILE A 71 -7.89 10.94 14.87
C ILE A 71 -8.92 12.05 14.64
N GLY A 72 -8.46 13.27 14.36
CA GLY A 72 -9.32 14.43 14.12
C GLY A 72 -8.51 15.71 14.07
N TRP A 73 -9.20 16.84 14.01
CA TRP A 73 -8.58 18.16 13.99
C TRP A 73 -9.52 19.24 14.54
N ASP A 74 -8.96 20.42 14.83
CA ASP A 74 -9.69 21.63 15.19
C ASP A 74 -9.00 22.83 14.54
N ASP A 75 -9.61 23.37 13.48
CA ASP A 75 -9.10 24.54 12.73
C ASP A 75 -9.06 25.82 13.58
N ASN A 76 -9.84 25.88 14.67
CA ASN A 76 -9.89 27.05 15.55
C ASN A 76 -9.11 26.82 16.86
N TYR A 77 -8.26 25.79 16.91
CA TYR A 77 -7.44 25.55 18.09
C TYR A 77 -6.39 26.65 18.24
N SER A 78 -6.61 27.54 19.22
CA SER A 78 -5.82 28.76 19.40
C SER A 78 -4.32 28.50 19.43
N ALA A 79 -3.56 29.25 18.62
CA ALA A 79 -2.10 29.30 18.66
C ALA A 79 -1.57 29.64 20.06
N SER A 80 -2.36 30.37 20.86
CA SER A 80 -2.01 30.70 22.24
C SER A 80 -2.02 29.50 23.20
N ASN A 81 -2.58 28.35 22.79
CA ASN A 81 -2.60 27.14 23.61
C ASN A 81 -1.23 26.43 23.61
N PHE A 82 -0.37 26.70 22.63
CA PHE A 82 0.99 26.17 22.55
C PHE A 82 1.94 26.93 23.50
N LEU A 83 3.22 26.57 23.49
CA LEU A 83 4.20 27.14 24.43
C LEU A 83 4.35 28.66 24.21
N GLU A 84 4.32 29.47 25.27
CA GLU A 84 4.19 30.94 25.22
C GLU A 84 5.25 31.67 24.36
N ASN A 85 6.45 31.10 24.21
CA ASN A 85 7.53 31.68 23.39
C ASN A 85 7.73 30.98 22.03
N HIS A 86 6.92 29.96 21.76
CA HIS A 86 7.02 29.10 20.58
C HIS A 86 5.60 28.72 20.13
N GLN A 87 4.81 29.75 19.79
CA GLN A 87 3.47 29.59 19.25
C GLN A 87 3.56 29.38 17.73
N PRO A 88 2.67 28.55 17.14
CA PRO A 88 2.57 28.46 15.69
C PRO A 88 2.08 29.78 15.09
N PRO A 89 2.32 30.01 13.78
CA PRO A 89 1.97 31.27 13.11
C PRO A 89 0.45 31.50 12.99
N ALA A 90 -0.38 30.46 13.11
CA ALA A 90 -1.83 30.57 13.12
C ALA A 90 -2.49 29.45 13.96
N ASP A 91 -3.79 29.61 14.18
CA ASP A 91 -4.64 28.60 14.82
C ASP A 91 -4.76 27.34 13.95
N GLY A 92 -5.04 26.21 14.59
CA GLY A 92 -5.23 24.92 13.92
C GLY A 92 -4.36 23.83 14.51
N ALA A 93 -4.99 22.70 14.84
CA ALA A 93 -4.28 21.55 15.38
C ALA A 93 -4.92 20.21 15.01
N TRP A 94 -4.07 19.21 14.80
CA TRP A 94 -4.43 17.81 14.78
C TRP A 94 -4.74 17.31 16.19
N ILE A 95 -5.72 16.42 16.31
CA ILE A 95 -6.03 15.67 17.52
C ILE A 95 -5.33 14.32 17.42
N ILE A 96 -4.41 14.08 18.33
CA ILE A 96 -3.54 12.92 18.31
C ILE A 96 -3.93 11.92 19.40
N ARG A 97 -4.07 10.64 19.03
CA ARG A 97 -4.12 9.52 19.96
C ARG A 97 -2.72 8.96 20.17
N ASN A 98 -2.24 9.03 21.41
CA ASN A 98 -0.91 8.55 21.80
C ASN A 98 -0.94 7.10 22.29
N SER A 99 0.24 6.47 22.39
CA SER A 99 0.44 5.09 22.86
C SER A 99 0.97 4.97 24.30
N TRP A 100 1.02 6.08 25.05
CA TRP A 100 1.53 6.12 26.44
C TRP A 100 0.45 5.95 27.53
N GLY A 101 -0.72 5.46 27.15
CA GLY A 101 -1.82 5.16 28.06
C GLY A 101 -2.66 6.38 28.45
N SER A 102 -3.79 6.10 29.10
CA SER A 102 -4.81 7.11 29.41
C SER A 102 -4.44 8.09 30.53
N GLN A 103 -3.32 7.88 31.23
CA GLN A 103 -2.84 8.79 32.26
C GLN A 103 -2.00 9.94 31.66
N TYR A 104 -1.56 9.81 30.42
CA TYR A 104 -0.87 10.87 29.70
C TYR A 104 -1.87 11.86 29.12
N GLY A 105 -1.51 13.14 29.05
CA GLY A 105 -2.29 14.07 28.23
C GLY A 105 -3.70 14.32 28.74
N ASN A 106 -4.56 14.61 27.78
CA ASN A 106 -6.01 14.61 27.97
C ASN A 106 -6.57 13.20 27.73
N LYS A 107 -6.34 12.28 28.66
CA LYS A 107 -6.80 10.87 28.59
C LYS A 107 -6.15 10.01 27.49
N GLY A 108 -4.88 10.24 27.21
CA GLY A 108 -4.10 9.58 26.16
C GLY A 108 -4.05 10.37 24.86
N TYR A 109 -4.59 11.59 24.85
CA TYR A 109 -4.65 12.46 23.68
C TYR A 109 -3.91 13.78 23.89
N PHE A 110 -3.47 14.40 22.80
CA PHE A 110 -2.86 15.73 22.78
C PHE A 110 -3.13 16.42 21.44
N TYR A 111 -2.90 17.73 21.38
CA TYR A 111 -3.00 18.54 20.17
C TYR A 111 -1.63 18.72 19.53
N LEU A 112 -1.54 18.58 18.21
CA LEU A 112 -0.33 18.81 17.44
C LEU A 112 -0.60 19.92 16.43
N SER A 113 0.18 21.00 16.47
CA SER A 113 0.01 22.11 15.51
C SER A 113 0.07 21.62 14.06
N TYR A 114 -0.75 22.20 13.18
CA TYR A 114 -0.61 22.00 11.72
C TYR A 114 0.77 22.40 11.18
N TYR A 115 1.47 23.25 11.91
CA TYR A 115 2.76 23.83 11.52
C TYR A 115 3.96 23.05 12.07
N ASP A 116 3.75 21.91 12.76
CA ASP A 116 4.84 21.10 13.30
C ASP A 116 5.85 20.69 12.21
N LYS A 117 7.14 20.98 12.44
CA LYS A 117 8.19 20.82 11.44
C LYS A 117 8.82 19.43 11.41
N THR A 118 8.34 18.51 12.25
CA THR A 118 8.88 17.14 12.34
C THR A 118 7.97 16.09 11.72
N ILE A 119 6.72 16.44 11.41
CA ILE A 119 5.80 15.56 10.70
C ILE A 119 6.43 15.12 9.39
N CYS A 120 6.59 13.82 9.22
CA CYS A 120 7.07 13.20 8.00
C CYS A 120 6.23 11.96 7.68
N LEU A 121 6.08 11.65 6.39
CA LEU A 121 5.47 10.41 5.90
C LEU A 121 4.05 10.14 6.44
N PRO A 122 3.07 11.04 6.24
CA PRO A 122 1.69 10.74 6.59
C PRO A 122 1.18 9.55 5.76
N GLU A 123 0.80 8.47 6.44
CA GLU A 123 0.17 7.31 5.82
C GLU A 123 -1.30 7.21 6.23
N SER A 124 -2.18 6.82 5.31
CA SER A 124 -3.58 6.55 5.63
C SER A 124 -3.93 5.09 5.31
N PHE A 125 -4.74 4.49 6.19
CA PHE A 125 -5.18 3.11 6.04
C PHE A 125 -6.70 3.05 5.87
N ASP A 126 -7.16 2.32 4.87
CA ASP A 126 -8.58 1.99 4.72
C ASP A 126 -8.82 0.51 4.97
N PHE A 127 -9.30 0.20 6.18
CA PHE A 127 -9.58 -1.17 6.59
C PHE A 127 -10.97 -1.58 6.12
N VAL A 128 -11.05 -2.74 5.47
CA VAL A 128 -12.35 -3.35 5.19
C VAL A 128 -12.89 -3.98 6.47
N VAL A 129 -13.86 -3.31 7.09
CA VAL A 129 -14.52 -3.75 8.33
C VAL A 129 -15.84 -4.49 8.10
N SER A 130 -16.25 -4.72 6.84
CA SER A 130 -17.51 -5.37 6.51
C SER A 130 -17.48 -6.89 6.72
N ASN A 131 -18.53 -7.42 7.35
CA ASN A 131 -18.70 -8.78 7.87
C ASN A 131 -18.58 -9.98 6.92
N ILE A 132 -18.41 -9.82 5.60
CA ILE A 132 -18.29 -11.00 4.70
C ILE A 132 -17.04 -11.81 5.02
N ASP A 133 -15.93 -11.14 5.39
CA ASP A 133 -14.67 -11.81 5.77
C ASP A 133 -14.71 -12.36 7.22
N ASN A 134 -15.70 -11.99 8.06
CA ASN A 134 -15.80 -12.47 9.47
C ASN A 134 -16.36 -13.89 9.61
N HIS A 135 -16.78 -14.53 8.52
CA HIS A 135 -17.35 -15.89 8.55
C HIS A 135 -16.47 -16.94 7.88
N THR A 136 -15.47 -16.55 7.08
CA THR A 136 -14.44 -17.48 6.60
C THR A 136 -13.32 -17.54 7.62
N SER A 137 -12.99 -18.75 8.07
CA SER A 137 -11.93 -18.93 9.08
C SER A 137 -10.53 -18.73 8.49
N LEU A 138 -10.39 -18.82 7.16
CA LEU A 138 -9.13 -18.76 6.44
C LEU A 138 -9.28 -18.04 5.10
N VAL A 139 -8.39 -17.08 4.84
CA VAL A 139 -8.15 -16.51 3.50
C VAL A 139 -6.69 -16.72 3.15
N ASP A 140 -6.44 -17.35 2.01
CA ASP A 140 -5.10 -17.49 1.46
C ASP A 140 -4.79 -16.21 0.67
N ILE A 141 -4.01 -15.31 1.29
CA ILE A 141 -3.46 -14.14 0.62
C ILE A 141 -2.16 -14.57 -0.04
N MET A 142 -2.24 -14.90 -1.32
CA MET A 142 -1.12 -15.40 -2.10
C MET A 142 -0.28 -14.23 -2.60
N GLY A 143 1.00 -14.21 -2.27
CA GLY A 143 1.98 -13.21 -2.72
C GLY A 143 3.37 -13.81 -2.84
N TYR A 144 4.27 -13.06 -3.47
CA TYR A 144 5.69 -13.41 -3.58
C TYR A 144 6.61 -12.32 -3.02
N ASP A 145 6.04 -11.18 -2.64
CA ASP A 145 6.69 -9.97 -2.14
C ASP A 145 6.74 -9.98 -0.60
N TYR A 146 7.68 -10.75 -0.03
CA TYR A 146 7.84 -10.93 1.42
C TYR A 146 8.96 -10.10 2.04
N MET A 147 9.76 -9.42 1.21
CA MET A 147 10.74 -8.46 1.65
C MET A 147 10.02 -7.32 2.35
N GLN A 148 10.44 -7.01 3.58
CA GLN A 148 9.96 -5.84 4.30
C GLN A 148 10.23 -4.61 3.43
N ALA A 149 9.16 -3.90 3.04
CA ALA A 149 9.26 -2.80 2.11
C ALA A 149 10.21 -1.73 2.67
N SER A 150 11.38 -1.58 2.06
CA SER A 150 12.36 -0.54 2.43
C SER A 150 12.19 0.70 1.56
N ALA A 151 11.76 0.52 0.30
CA ALA A 151 11.35 1.58 -0.61
C ALA A 151 10.53 0.95 -1.75
N ILE A 152 9.64 1.74 -2.35
CA ILE A 152 8.93 1.39 -3.57
C ILE A 152 9.55 2.22 -4.70
N SER A 153 9.95 1.56 -5.77
CA SER A 153 10.48 2.19 -6.98
C SER A 153 9.53 1.96 -8.14
N SER A 154 9.53 2.86 -9.12
CA SER A 154 8.83 2.70 -10.39
C SER A 154 9.73 3.11 -11.54
N VAL A 155 9.57 2.43 -12.68
CA VAL A 155 10.12 2.85 -13.97
C VAL A 155 8.95 3.26 -14.85
N GLN A 156 9.00 4.50 -15.34
CA GLN A 156 7.99 5.03 -16.26
C GLN A 156 8.43 4.82 -17.71
N VAL A 157 7.53 4.31 -18.54
CA VAL A 157 7.79 4.04 -19.96
C VAL A 157 6.61 4.48 -20.83
N LYS A 158 6.91 5.04 -22.01
CA LYS A 158 5.88 5.47 -22.98
C LYS A 158 5.24 4.30 -23.71
N ASP A 159 6.04 3.28 -24.01
CA ASP A 159 5.57 2.07 -24.65
C ASP A 159 4.79 1.20 -23.65
N LYS A 160 3.87 0.41 -24.18
CA LYS A 160 3.01 -0.44 -23.37
C LYS A 160 3.82 -1.37 -22.48
N ALA A 161 3.66 -1.21 -21.17
CA ALA A 161 4.20 -2.12 -20.17
C ALA A 161 3.12 -2.78 -19.31
N LYS A 162 3.43 -3.98 -18.85
CA LYS A 162 2.58 -4.75 -17.92
C LYS A 162 3.43 -5.47 -16.88
N MET A 163 2.81 -5.80 -15.76
CA MET A 163 3.36 -6.65 -14.71
C MET A 163 2.48 -7.88 -14.55
N ALA A 164 3.05 -9.01 -14.13
CA ALA A 164 2.27 -10.19 -13.84
C ALA A 164 2.89 -11.07 -12.77
N ASN A 165 2.04 -11.64 -11.90
CA ASN A 165 2.40 -12.75 -11.02
C ASN A 165 1.61 -14.00 -11.41
N ILE A 166 2.21 -15.18 -11.28
CA ILE A 166 1.57 -16.49 -11.52
C ILE A 166 1.48 -17.25 -10.20
N PHE A 167 0.26 -17.51 -9.74
CA PHE A 167 -0.05 -18.18 -8.49
C PHE A 167 -0.46 -19.64 -8.72
N ASN A 168 0.04 -20.56 -7.89
CA ASN A 168 -0.35 -21.97 -7.90
C ASN A 168 -1.44 -22.24 -6.86
N ILE A 169 -2.60 -22.69 -7.30
CA ILE A 169 -3.74 -22.98 -6.42
C ILE A 169 -3.59 -24.39 -5.85
N GLU A 170 -3.42 -24.51 -4.53
CA GLU A 170 -3.19 -25.81 -3.88
C GLU A 170 -4.48 -26.56 -3.53
N ASN A 171 -5.54 -25.83 -3.18
CA ASN A 171 -6.84 -26.36 -2.77
C ASN A 171 -7.96 -25.85 -3.70
N ASP A 172 -9.11 -26.52 -3.71
CA ASP A 172 -10.29 -25.99 -4.39
C ASP A 172 -10.70 -24.67 -3.72
N SER A 173 -10.58 -23.57 -4.45
CA SER A 173 -10.72 -22.22 -3.91
C SER A 173 -11.70 -21.37 -4.71
N VAL A 174 -12.17 -20.30 -4.08
CA VAL A 174 -12.89 -19.21 -4.72
C VAL A 174 -11.98 -17.99 -4.75
N ILE A 175 -11.79 -17.37 -5.91
CA ILE A 175 -11.07 -16.10 -6.02
C ILE A 175 -12.04 -14.95 -6.24
N SER A 176 -11.83 -13.85 -5.49
CA SER A 176 -12.78 -12.72 -5.43
C SER A 176 -12.08 -11.37 -5.46
N TYR A 177 -10.82 -11.31 -4.99
CA TYR A 177 -10.05 -10.08 -4.93
C TYR A 177 -8.63 -10.31 -5.42
N ILE A 178 -8.06 -9.22 -5.92
CA ILE A 178 -6.63 -9.07 -6.17
C ILE A 178 -6.16 -7.79 -5.49
N SER A 179 -4.88 -7.67 -5.21
CA SER A 179 -4.30 -6.41 -4.75
C SER A 179 -3.01 -6.09 -5.45
N MET A 180 -2.65 -4.82 -5.40
CA MET A 180 -1.41 -4.30 -5.96
C MET A 180 -0.95 -3.03 -5.27
N MET A 181 0.30 -2.69 -5.54
CA MET A 181 0.87 -1.40 -5.16
C MET A 181 0.86 -0.46 -6.36
N THR A 182 0.44 0.80 -6.17
CA THR A 182 0.68 1.90 -7.12
C THR A 182 1.61 2.93 -6.46
N THR A 183 2.35 3.71 -7.24
CA THR A 183 3.37 4.65 -6.71
C THR A 183 3.03 6.11 -6.94
N GLY A 184 2.14 6.41 -7.88
CA GLY A 184 1.83 7.78 -8.30
C GLY A 184 0.42 8.21 -7.94
N LEU A 185 0.20 9.52 -7.97
CA LEU A 185 -1.14 10.09 -7.94
C LEU A 185 -1.89 9.77 -9.24
N ASP A 186 -3.22 9.74 -9.15
CA ASP A 186 -4.13 9.59 -10.30
C ASP A 186 -3.75 8.44 -11.25
N THR A 187 -3.42 7.28 -10.67
CA THR A 187 -3.02 6.08 -11.40
C THR A 187 -4.26 5.33 -11.91
N ASN A 188 -4.39 5.21 -13.22
CA ASN A 188 -5.33 4.27 -13.84
C ASN A 188 -4.74 2.86 -13.82
N VAL A 189 -5.53 1.89 -13.37
CA VAL A 189 -5.17 0.48 -13.34
C VAL A 189 -6.13 -0.32 -14.21
N ILE A 190 -5.58 -1.23 -15.01
CA ILE A 190 -6.31 -2.32 -15.66
C ILE A 190 -5.69 -3.64 -15.20
N ALA A 191 -6.50 -4.52 -14.62
CA ALA A 191 -6.09 -5.85 -14.21
C ALA A 191 -6.86 -6.93 -14.99
N GLU A 192 -6.12 -7.92 -15.47
CA GLU A 192 -6.61 -9.08 -16.22
C GLU A 192 -6.25 -10.34 -15.43
N VAL A 193 -7.21 -11.25 -15.25
CA VAL A 193 -6.98 -12.52 -14.54
C VAL A 193 -7.13 -13.68 -15.50
N TYR A 194 -6.12 -14.54 -15.59
CA TYR A 194 -6.08 -15.69 -16.50
C TYR A 194 -6.00 -17.01 -15.74
N LEU A 195 -6.78 -18.00 -16.18
CA LEU A 195 -6.57 -19.42 -15.87
C LEU A 195 -5.62 -19.99 -16.92
N LEU A 196 -4.40 -20.31 -16.52
CA LEU A 196 -3.34 -20.73 -17.43
C LEU A 196 -3.51 -22.16 -17.93
N ASN A 197 -3.10 -22.39 -19.17
CA ASN A 197 -2.95 -23.73 -19.72
C ASN A 197 -1.88 -24.52 -18.95
N LYS A 198 -2.01 -25.85 -18.88
CA LYS A 198 -1.05 -26.73 -18.16
C LYS A 198 0.41 -26.52 -18.59
N ASN A 199 0.64 -26.19 -19.86
CA ASN A 199 1.97 -25.97 -20.45
C ASN A 199 2.22 -24.51 -20.85
N ALA A 200 1.54 -23.56 -20.19
CA ALA A 200 1.59 -22.14 -20.51
C ALA A 200 3.04 -21.63 -20.67
N LYS A 201 3.27 -20.86 -21.74
CA LYS A 201 4.58 -20.25 -22.06
C LYS A 201 4.67 -18.76 -21.76
N SER A 202 3.56 -18.17 -21.33
CA SER A 202 3.43 -16.75 -21.04
C SER A 202 2.37 -16.55 -19.95
N PRO A 203 2.43 -15.44 -19.17
CA PRO A 203 1.40 -15.06 -18.21
C PRO A 203 -0.02 -14.90 -18.80
N VAL A 204 -0.15 -14.82 -20.14
CA VAL A 204 -1.45 -14.69 -20.83
C VAL A 204 -1.81 -15.93 -21.67
N ASP A 205 -1.05 -17.02 -21.55
CA ASP A 205 -1.31 -18.28 -22.25
C ASP A 205 -2.35 -19.13 -21.52
N GLY A 206 -3.61 -18.71 -21.63
CA GLY A 206 -4.72 -19.31 -20.93
C GLY A 206 -6.06 -18.69 -21.28
N LYS A 207 -7.07 -19.04 -20.49
CA LYS A 207 -8.41 -18.47 -20.58
C LYS A 207 -8.48 -17.21 -19.72
N LEU A 208 -8.85 -16.07 -20.32
CA LEU A 208 -9.19 -14.87 -19.57
C LEU A 208 -10.44 -15.14 -18.72
N LEU A 209 -10.31 -15.00 -17.40
CA LEU A 209 -11.40 -15.14 -16.45
C LEU A 209 -12.11 -13.80 -16.24
N ASP A 210 -11.35 -12.73 -16.02
CA ASP A 210 -11.87 -11.42 -15.67
C ASP A 210 -10.99 -10.28 -16.15
N ILE A 211 -11.60 -9.11 -16.33
CA ILE A 211 -10.94 -7.83 -16.56
C ILE A 211 -11.63 -6.74 -15.73
N VAL A 212 -10.86 -6.05 -14.92
CA VAL A 212 -11.33 -4.95 -14.05
C VAL A 212 -10.46 -3.72 -14.25
N SER A 213 -11.05 -2.54 -14.11
CA SER A 213 -10.33 -1.27 -14.17
C SER A 213 -10.75 -0.37 -13.03
N LYS A 214 -9.79 0.37 -12.48
CA LYS A 214 -9.99 1.28 -11.37
C LYS A 214 -8.99 2.43 -11.44
N ASP A 215 -9.45 3.63 -11.14
CA ASP A 215 -8.60 4.80 -10.93
C ASP A 215 -8.32 4.97 -9.44
N TYR A 216 -7.05 5.21 -9.11
CA TYR A 216 -6.58 5.48 -7.75
C TYR A 216 -5.97 6.86 -7.69
N GLN A 217 -6.55 7.72 -6.85
CA GLN A 217 -6.06 9.08 -6.65
C GLN A 217 -4.68 9.10 -5.98
N PHE A 218 -4.36 8.10 -5.14
CA PHE A 218 -3.13 8.04 -4.36
C PHE A 218 -2.33 6.78 -4.65
N GLY A 219 -1.00 6.93 -4.57
CA GLY A 219 -0.09 5.81 -4.42
C GLY A 219 -0.37 5.04 -3.13
N GLY A 220 -0.14 3.74 -3.13
CA GLY A 220 -0.35 2.88 -1.97
C GLY A 220 -0.68 1.45 -2.36
N TYR A 221 -1.12 0.68 -1.36
CA TYR A 221 -1.54 -0.70 -1.56
C TYR A 221 -3.05 -0.77 -1.68
N HIS A 222 -3.56 -1.25 -2.81
CA HIS A 222 -4.98 -1.25 -3.13
C HIS A 222 -5.51 -2.65 -3.39
N ARG A 223 -6.76 -2.90 -2.99
CA ARG A 223 -7.50 -4.12 -3.26
C ARG A 223 -8.63 -3.85 -4.26
N ILE A 224 -8.71 -4.66 -5.32
CA ILE A 224 -9.78 -4.61 -6.33
C ILE A 224 -10.63 -5.87 -6.23
N ALA A 225 -11.96 -5.69 -6.20
CA ALA A 225 -12.91 -6.77 -6.36
C ALA A 225 -12.98 -7.20 -7.84
N LEU A 226 -12.98 -8.51 -8.07
CA LEU A 226 -13.30 -9.06 -9.39
C LEU A 226 -14.80 -8.85 -9.71
N ASN A 227 -15.18 -8.90 -10.98
CA ASN A 227 -16.58 -8.74 -11.37
C ASN A 227 -17.45 -9.90 -10.86
N TYR A 228 -16.84 -11.08 -10.69
CA TYR A 228 -17.48 -12.27 -10.16
C TYR A 228 -16.54 -13.05 -9.23
N ASN A 229 -17.12 -13.93 -8.41
CA ASN A 229 -16.36 -14.89 -7.63
C ASN A 229 -16.16 -16.16 -8.45
N TYR A 230 -14.91 -16.58 -8.67
CA TYR A 230 -14.61 -17.74 -9.54
C TYR A 230 -14.18 -18.94 -8.73
N VAL A 231 -14.82 -20.09 -8.99
CA VAL A 231 -14.38 -21.38 -8.44
C VAL A 231 -13.18 -21.88 -9.25
N ILE A 232 -12.05 -22.06 -8.58
CA ILE A 232 -10.78 -22.51 -9.16
C ILE A 232 -10.39 -23.87 -8.54
N PRO A 233 -10.25 -24.92 -9.35
CA PRO A 233 -9.83 -26.23 -8.85
C PRO A 233 -8.38 -26.25 -8.36
N ALA A 234 -8.10 -27.10 -7.37
CA ALA A 234 -6.75 -27.45 -6.95
C ALA A 234 -5.85 -27.87 -8.14
N GLY A 235 -4.58 -27.46 -8.10
CA GLY A 235 -3.59 -27.69 -9.14
C GLY A 235 -3.65 -26.71 -10.32
N SER A 236 -4.59 -25.75 -10.30
CA SER A 236 -4.68 -24.69 -11.31
C SER A 236 -3.57 -23.64 -11.14
N LYS A 237 -3.25 -22.94 -12.23
CA LYS A 237 -2.39 -21.76 -12.20
C LYS A 237 -3.18 -20.53 -12.61
N ILE A 238 -3.14 -19.50 -11.77
CA ILE A 238 -3.78 -18.21 -12.03
C ILE A 238 -2.72 -17.16 -12.29
N SER A 239 -2.78 -16.48 -13.42
CA SER A 239 -1.99 -15.28 -13.64
C SER A 239 -2.83 -14.05 -13.38
N VAL A 240 -2.30 -13.14 -12.56
CA VAL A 240 -2.82 -11.78 -12.44
C VAL A 240 -1.88 -10.90 -13.25
N VAL A 241 -2.42 -10.16 -14.21
CA VAL A 241 -1.70 -9.25 -15.10
C VAL A 241 -2.22 -7.84 -14.85
N GLN A 242 -1.33 -6.86 -14.74
CA GLN A 242 -1.68 -5.46 -14.45
C GLN A 242 -0.96 -4.51 -15.39
N SER A 243 -1.68 -3.47 -15.82
CA SER A 243 -1.11 -2.27 -16.44
C SER A 243 -1.46 -1.09 -15.54
N GLN A 244 -0.47 -0.28 -15.20
CA GLN A 244 -0.66 0.95 -14.43
C GLN A 244 -0.25 2.11 -15.33
N CYS A 245 -1.07 3.15 -15.38
CA CYS A 245 -0.82 4.34 -16.20
C CYS A 245 -1.05 5.61 -15.40
N THR A 246 -0.11 6.55 -15.50
CA THR A 246 -0.21 7.88 -14.90
C THR A 246 -0.01 8.94 -15.98
N GLU A 247 -0.68 10.09 -15.82
CA GLU A 247 -0.44 11.26 -16.67
C GLU A 247 0.75 12.05 -16.11
N THR A 248 1.79 12.23 -16.91
CA THR A 248 2.96 13.03 -16.55
C THR A 248 3.04 14.29 -17.41
N THR A 249 4.00 15.16 -17.13
CA THR A 249 4.28 16.35 -17.95
C THR A 249 4.65 16.01 -19.40
N GLU A 250 5.03 14.75 -19.68
CA GLU A 250 5.32 14.24 -21.02
C GLU A 250 4.17 13.43 -21.64
N GLY A 251 2.99 13.44 -21.01
CA GLY A 251 1.81 12.66 -21.39
C GLY A 251 1.69 11.35 -20.61
N TRP A 252 0.78 10.49 -21.05
CA TRP A 252 0.50 9.21 -20.41
C TRP A 252 1.71 8.27 -20.48
N GLN A 253 2.10 7.71 -19.34
CA GLN A 253 3.17 6.71 -19.22
C GLN A 253 2.67 5.49 -18.45
N TYR A 254 3.26 4.33 -18.75
CA TYR A 254 3.07 3.11 -18.00
C TYR A 254 4.07 3.03 -16.85
N ASP A 255 3.59 2.61 -15.68
CA ASP A 255 4.39 2.41 -14.48
C ASP A 255 4.68 0.92 -14.25
N VAL A 256 5.96 0.60 -14.05
CA VAL A 256 6.41 -0.72 -13.59
C VAL A 256 6.99 -0.56 -12.18
N SER A 257 6.14 -0.80 -11.19
CA SER A 257 6.48 -0.66 -9.77
C SER A 257 7.09 -1.95 -9.18
N TYR A 258 8.12 -1.80 -8.35
CA TYR A 258 8.74 -2.91 -7.62
C TYR A 258 9.33 -2.45 -6.29
N THR A 259 9.42 -3.36 -5.33
CA THR A 259 10.06 -3.09 -4.05
C THR A 259 11.57 -3.23 -4.19
N VAL A 260 12.30 -2.28 -3.60
CA VAL A 260 13.76 -2.28 -3.52
C VAL A 260 14.21 -1.93 -2.10
N GLY A 261 15.36 -2.45 -1.70
CA GLY A 261 15.98 -2.12 -0.43
C GLY A 261 17.49 -2.22 -0.50
N THR A 262 18.18 -1.85 0.57
CA THR A 262 19.64 -2.02 0.66
C THR A 262 19.96 -3.42 1.17
N ASN A 263 20.99 -4.05 0.59
CA ASN A 263 21.43 -5.39 0.99
C ASN A 263 22.63 -5.32 1.97
N GLN A 264 23.08 -6.49 2.43
CA GLN A 264 24.19 -6.58 3.38
C GLN A 264 25.49 -5.92 2.87
N LYS A 265 25.79 -6.02 1.57
CA LYS A 265 27.00 -5.39 0.99
C LYS A 265 26.94 -3.87 1.09
N TYR A 266 25.76 -3.28 0.91
CA TYR A 266 25.58 -1.84 1.08
C TYR A 266 25.81 -1.43 2.52
N GLN A 267 25.20 -2.16 3.46
CA GLN A 267 25.36 -1.91 4.89
C GLN A 267 26.85 -1.96 5.29
N GLU A 268 27.57 -3.00 4.87
CA GLU A 268 29.00 -3.16 5.15
C GLU A 268 29.83 -2.01 4.55
N ALA A 269 29.58 -1.65 3.29
CA ALA A 269 30.28 -0.56 2.63
C ALA A 269 30.01 0.79 3.31
N GLN A 270 28.75 1.10 3.61
CA GLN A 270 28.36 2.34 4.27
C GLN A 270 29.04 2.47 5.64
N ASN A 271 29.07 1.40 6.43
CA ASN A 271 29.68 1.41 7.76
C ASN A 271 31.22 1.53 7.74
N ILE A 272 31.89 1.27 6.62
CA ILE A 272 33.34 1.51 6.46
C ILE A 272 33.63 2.99 6.18
N PHE A 273 32.78 3.64 5.38
CA PHE A 273 32.97 5.04 4.98
C PHE A 273 32.32 6.03 5.93
N GLU A 274 31.41 5.59 6.80
CA GLU A 274 30.78 6.44 7.80
C GLU A 274 31.82 6.94 8.81
N THR A 275 31.87 8.26 8.97
CA THR A 275 32.83 8.92 9.87
C THR A 275 32.19 9.39 11.16
N ASN A 276 30.84 9.43 11.20
CA ASN A 276 30.09 9.73 12.41
C ASN A 276 29.98 8.48 13.29
N PRO A 277 30.62 8.43 14.47
CA PRO A 277 30.58 7.26 15.35
C PRO A 277 29.18 6.98 15.92
N ASN A 278 28.24 7.93 15.81
CA ASN A 278 26.86 7.77 16.25
C ASN A 278 25.93 7.27 15.14
N PHE A 279 26.38 7.20 13.89
CA PHE A 279 25.60 6.69 12.77
C PHE A 279 26.13 5.32 12.34
N GLN A 280 25.24 4.34 12.28
CA GLN A 280 25.55 3.01 11.76
C GLN A 280 24.30 2.43 11.12
N VAL A 281 24.44 1.90 9.90
CA VAL A 281 23.36 1.13 9.28
C VAL A 281 23.30 -0.23 9.97
N ARG A 282 22.22 -0.48 10.72
CA ARG A 282 22.07 -1.66 11.60
C ARG A 282 21.24 -2.80 11.00
N SER A 283 20.58 -2.56 9.88
CA SER A 283 19.73 -3.53 9.20
C SER A 283 19.99 -3.53 7.70
N TRP A 284 19.55 -4.59 7.04
CA TRP A 284 19.50 -4.72 5.59
C TRP A 284 18.29 -5.58 5.22
N THR A 285 17.96 -5.61 3.95
CA THR A 285 16.83 -6.37 3.39
C THR A 285 17.29 -7.51 2.50
N GLU A 286 16.51 -8.58 2.48
CA GLU A 286 16.71 -9.74 1.60
C GLU A 286 15.39 -10.07 0.89
N GLY A 287 15.31 -9.79 -0.41
CA GLY A 287 14.22 -10.22 -1.27
C GLY A 287 14.56 -11.53 -1.97
N LYS A 288 13.52 -12.33 -2.27
CA LYS A 288 13.67 -13.65 -2.87
C LYS A 288 12.78 -13.74 -4.11
N ILE A 289 13.43 -13.65 -5.26
CA ILE A 289 12.76 -13.73 -6.55
C ILE A 289 12.88 -15.16 -7.09
N GLY A 290 11.77 -15.89 -7.12
CA GLY A 290 11.70 -17.20 -7.74
C GLY A 290 11.53 -17.09 -9.26
N LYS A 291 12.06 -18.09 -9.97
CA LYS A 291 11.89 -18.20 -11.43
C LYS A 291 10.44 -18.54 -11.77
N ASN A 292 9.91 -17.89 -12.79
CA ASN A 292 8.55 -18.04 -13.28
C ASN A 292 7.45 -17.64 -12.28
N GLU A 293 7.78 -16.83 -11.26
CA GLU A 293 6.79 -16.27 -10.32
C GLU A 293 6.25 -14.93 -10.83
N SER A 294 7.14 -14.00 -11.16
CA SER A 294 6.82 -12.66 -11.64
C SER A 294 7.38 -12.40 -13.03
N PHE A 295 6.67 -11.57 -13.80
CA PHE A 295 7.02 -11.21 -15.17
C PHE A 295 6.71 -9.74 -15.44
N ILE A 296 7.49 -9.15 -16.34
CA ILE A 296 7.18 -7.85 -16.93
C ILE A 296 6.98 -8.00 -18.44
N PHE A 297 6.06 -7.21 -18.99
CA PHE A 297 5.91 -7.03 -20.43
C PHE A 297 6.55 -5.71 -20.80
N ILE A 298 7.58 -5.75 -21.64
CA ILE A 298 8.29 -4.58 -22.15
C ILE A 298 8.78 -4.89 -23.56
N ASP A 299 8.87 -3.89 -24.43
CA ASP A 299 9.29 -4.04 -25.83
C ASP A 299 8.53 -5.13 -26.59
N GLY A 300 7.23 -5.28 -26.31
CA GLY A 300 6.37 -6.25 -26.98
C GLY A 300 6.53 -7.71 -26.55
N LYS A 301 7.31 -8.00 -25.49
CA LYS A 301 7.56 -9.37 -25.01
C LYS A 301 7.43 -9.50 -23.49
N TRP A 302 7.04 -10.69 -23.04
CA TRP A 302 7.09 -11.08 -21.64
C TRP A 302 8.50 -11.54 -21.27
N VAL A 303 9.02 -11.05 -20.16
CA VAL A 303 10.33 -11.40 -19.59
C VAL A 303 10.15 -11.77 -18.13
N ASP A 304 10.83 -12.83 -17.71
CA ASP A 304 10.86 -13.26 -16.31
C ASP A 304 11.60 -12.23 -15.46
N TRP A 305 10.98 -11.79 -14.37
CA TRP A 305 11.52 -10.76 -13.49
C TRP A 305 12.87 -11.16 -12.86
N SER A 306 13.06 -12.44 -12.56
CA SER A 306 14.32 -12.95 -12.04
C SER A 306 15.48 -12.72 -13.02
N SER A 307 15.25 -12.91 -14.32
CA SER A 307 16.23 -12.62 -15.37
C SER A 307 16.49 -11.13 -15.56
N VAL A 308 15.47 -10.29 -15.39
CA VAL A 308 15.63 -8.81 -15.44
C VAL A 308 16.56 -8.36 -14.32
N ILE A 309 16.34 -8.83 -13.08
CA ILE A 309 17.18 -8.47 -11.95
C ILE A 309 18.61 -9.03 -12.06
N GLU A 310 18.78 -10.25 -12.58
CA GLU A 310 20.10 -10.81 -12.89
C GLU A 310 20.87 -9.96 -13.91
N GLN A 311 20.19 -9.49 -14.96
CA GLN A 311 20.78 -8.60 -15.96
C GLN A 311 21.15 -7.24 -15.35
N LEU A 312 20.24 -6.60 -14.60
CA LEU A 312 20.49 -5.32 -13.95
C LEU A 312 21.72 -5.35 -13.03
N LYS A 313 21.89 -6.43 -12.26
CA LYS A 313 23.05 -6.64 -11.39
C LYS A 313 24.36 -6.88 -12.15
N THR A 314 24.28 -7.30 -13.41
CA THR A 314 25.44 -7.47 -14.29
C THR A 314 25.85 -6.15 -14.95
N GLU A 315 24.87 -5.29 -15.26
CA GLU A 315 25.09 -4.03 -15.99
C GLU A 315 25.35 -2.82 -15.07
N SER A 316 24.92 -2.88 -13.81
CA SER A 316 25.04 -1.77 -12.86
C SER A 316 25.67 -2.21 -11.54
N LEU A 317 26.82 -1.59 -11.20
CA LEU A 317 27.46 -1.78 -9.89
C LEU A 317 26.52 -1.37 -8.75
N ALA A 318 25.78 -0.26 -8.91
CA ALA A 318 24.82 0.20 -7.92
C ALA A 318 23.74 -0.86 -7.64
N ALA A 319 23.25 -1.54 -8.68
CA ALA A 319 22.27 -2.61 -8.52
C ALA A 319 22.78 -3.80 -7.69
N THR A 320 24.10 -4.01 -7.59
CA THR A 320 24.68 -5.07 -6.75
C THR A 320 24.62 -4.79 -5.25
N TYR A 321 24.37 -3.53 -4.87
CA TYR A 321 24.18 -3.08 -3.48
C TYR A 321 22.71 -3.05 -3.05
N LEU A 322 21.81 -3.37 -3.98
CA LEU A 322 20.38 -3.38 -3.75
C LEU A 322 19.84 -4.82 -3.61
N SER A 323 18.77 -4.91 -2.84
CA SER A 323 17.90 -6.08 -2.70
C SER A 323 16.61 -5.80 -3.47
N TYR A 324 16.11 -6.80 -4.18
CA TYR A 324 14.90 -6.70 -4.99
C TYR A 324 14.01 -7.88 -4.62
N ASP A 325 12.71 -7.67 -4.71
CA ASP A 325 11.74 -8.74 -4.50
C ASP A 325 10.79 -8.89 -5.69
N ASN A 326 9.92 -9.89 -5.62
CA ASN A 326 8.86 -10.06 -6.61
C ASN A 326 7.91 -8.85 -6.65
N LEU A 327 7.16 -8.76 -7.75
CA LEU A 327 6.24 -7.63 -7.98
C LEU A 327 5.11 -7.65 -6.95
N ASN A 328 4.72 -6.46 -6.48
CA ASN A 328 3.77 -6.26 -5.38
C ASN A 328 2.33 -6.54 -5.79
N MET A 329 2.01 -7.79 -6.10
CA MET A 329 0.70 -8.25 -6.55
C MET A 329 0.27 -9.46 -5.72
N LYS A 330 -0.97 -9.45 -5.24
CA LYS A 330 -1.53 -10.59 -4.48
C LYS A 330 -2.87 -11.06 -5.04
N LEU A 331 -3.15 -12.33 -4.82
CA LEU A 331 -4.42 -12.98 -5.13
C LEU A 331 -5.06 -13.47 -3.83
N TYR A 332 -6.35 -13.21 -3.65
CA TYR A 332 -7.09 -13.65 -2.48
C TYR A 332 -7.92 -14.88 -2.84
N ALA A 333 -7.54 -16.02 -2.25
CA ALA A 333 -8.20 -17.30 -2.45
C ALA A 333 -8.90 -17.74 -1.15
N TYR A 334 -10.16 -18.11 -1.26
CA TYR A 334 -11.00 -18.54 -0.14
C TYR A 334 -11.31 -20.03 -0.28
N PRO A 335 -11.27 -20.84 0.79
CA PRO A 335 -11.65 -22.24 0.72
C PRO A 335 -13.09 -22.39 0.18
N LYS A 336 -13.24 -23.13 -0.92
CA LYS A 336 -14.54 -23.27 -1.59
C LYS A 336 -15.62 -23.84 -0.68
N ASP A 337 -15.29 -24.88 0.10
CA ASP A 337 -16.25 -25.55 0.96
C ASP A 337 -16.78 -24.62 2.07
N GLU A 338 -15.96 -23.71 2.60
CA GLU A 338 -16.39 -22.71 3.58
C GLU A 338 -17.34 -21.70 2.93
N ILE A 339 -17.00 -21.17 1.75
CA ILE A 339 -17.87 -20.25 1.00
C ILE A 339 -19.24 -20.90 0.71
N GLU A 340 -19.25 -22.16 0.30
CA GLU A 340 -20.49 -22.90 0.04
C GLU A 340 -21.34 -23.10 1.30
N GLN A 341 -20.71 -23.34 2.45
CA GLN A 341 -21.38 -23.47 3.74
C GLN A 341 -21.97 -22.14 4.23
N ILE A 342 -21.19 -21.05 4.15
CA ILE A 342 -21.60 -19.71 4.60
C ILE A 342 -22.80 -19.22 3.81
N HIS A 343 -22.75 -19.36 2.48
CA HIS A 343 -23.75 -18.79 1.58
C HIS A 343 -24.88 -19.77 1.19
N LYS A 344 -24.95 -20.97 1.76
CA LYS A 344 -26.00 -21.99 1.49
C LYS A 344 -26.37 -22.08 0.00
N LEU A 345 -25.36 -22.16 -0.85
CA LEU A 345 -25.51 -21.96 -2.29
C LEU A 345 -26.40 -23.01 -2.95
N GLN A 346 -27.31 -22.56 -3.82
CA GLN A 346 -28.17 -23.44 -4.60
C GLN A 346 -27.39 -24.39 -5.53
N LYS A 347 -28.11 -25.35 -6.12
CA LYS A 347 -27.56 -26.21 -7.18
C LYS A 347 -27.13 -25.35 -8.39
N PRO A 348 -26.10 -25.77 -9.14
CA PRO A 348 -25.64 -24.99 -10.29
C PRO A 348 -26.71 -24.87 -11.36
N GLU A 349 -27.01 -23.65 -11.76
CA GLU A 349 -27.79 -23.34 -12.95
C GLU A 349 -26.85 -23.06 -14.13
N SER A 350 -27.24 -23.48 -15.33
CA SER A 350 -26.44 -23.27 -16.54
C SER A 350 -27.09 -22.21 -17.42
N PHE A 351 -26.36 -21.14 -17.72
CA PHE A 351 -26.79 -20.11 -18.66
C PHE A 351 -25.67 -19.85 -19.67
N ASN A 352 -25.96 -20.02 -20.97
CA ASN A 352 -24.99 -19.83 -22.07
C ASN A 352 -23.64 -20.57 -21.88
N GLY A 353 -23.66 -21.74 -21.22
CA GLY A 353 -22.45 -22.54 -20.99
C GLY A 353 -21.63 -22.16 -19.76
N VAL A 354 -22.00 -21.09 -19.05
CA VAL A 354 -21.49 -20.74 -17.73
C VAL A 354 -22.38 -21.40 -16.67
N LYS A 355 -21.76 -22.04 -15.66
CA LYS A 355 -22.48 -22.55 -14.50
C LYS A 355 -22.38 -21.52 -13.38
N ALA A 356 -23.51 -21.14 -12.81
CA ALA A 356 -23.57 -20.23 -11.66
C ALA A 356 -24.29 -20.89 -10.49
N ARG A 357 -23.87 -20.57 -9.26
CA ARG A 357 -24.60 -20.89 -8.04
C ARG A 357 -24.87 -19.59 -7.31
N VAL A 358 -26.12 -19.37 -6.89
CA VAL A 358 -26.55 -18.13 -6.23
C VAL A 358 -27.09 -18.47 -4.84
N CYS A 359 -26.82 -17.60 -3.86
CA CYS A 359 -27.47 -17.62 -2.56
C CYS A 359 -28.77 -16.83 -2.62
N ASP A 360 -29.91 -17.44 -2.26
CA ASP A 360 -31.18 -16.72 -2.21
C ASP A 360 -31.25 -15.66 -1.11
N GLU A 361 -30.53 -15.89 0.00
CA GLU A 361 -30.60 -15.03 1.19
C GLU A 361 -29.79 -13.74 1.01
N CYS A 362 -28.62 -13.82 0.34
CA CYS A 362 -27.69 -12.68 0.23
C CYS A 362 -27.25 -12.34 -1.20
N GLY A 363 -27.71 -13.08 -2.21
CA GLY A 363 -27.34 -12.84 -3.62
C GLY A 363 -25.91 -13.21 -3.99
N TYR A 364 -25.13 -13.78 -3.05
CA TYR A 364 -23.75 -14.20 -3.32
C TYR A 364 -23.70 -15.20 -4.48
N THR A 365 -22.89 -14.90 -5.49
CA THR A 365 -22.85 -15.65 -6.75
C THR A 365 -21.47 -16.25 -6.96
N LEU A 366 -21.41 -17.56 -7.18
CA LEU A 366 -20.22 -18.28 -7.64
C LEU A 366 -20.34 -18.62 -9.12
N ILE A 367 -19.29 -18.31 -9.87
CA ILE A 367 -19.13 -18.72 -11.25
C ILE A 367 -18.23 -19.94 -11.32
N GLN A 368 -18.79 -21.04 -11.83
CA GLN A 368 -18.09 -22.26 -12.17
C GLN A 368 -17.81 -22.28 -13.67
N GLN A 369 -16.52 -22.34 -14.01
CA GLN A 369 -16.10 -22.47 -15.39
C GLN A 369 -16.22 -23.92 -15.87
N LYS A 370 -16.43 -24.07 -17.18
CA LYS A 370 -16.53 -25.36 -17.86
C LYS A 370 -15.17 -25.99 -18.13
#